data_AF-A0A1F4XKV9-F1
#
_entry.id   AF-A0A1F4XKV9-F1
#
_cell.length_a   1.000
_cell.length_b   1.000
_cell.length_c   1.000
_cell.angle_alpha   90.00
_cell.angle_beta   90.00
_cell.angle_gamma   90.00
#
_symmetry.space_group_name_H-M   'P 1'
#
loop_
_entity.id
_entity.type
_entity.pdbx_description
1 polymer ?
#
loop_
_entity_poly.entity_id
_entity_poly.type
_entity_poly.pdbx_seq_one_letter_code
_entity_poly.pdbx_strand_id
1 'polypeptide(L)'
;MRKIPDQRKLEELLRLKEKGIFRFLGVSTHKRKLGEEIMRKWPVDVLMIRYNMAHRGAEQDVFPFLLEKDRPGIIGFNATKHKRLLKRLIGWDLDKPVPTAGDCYRFVLGNPSVDMVLAGPRNREHIDEAVAAVEKGPLSEEELKWMREFGDFVHRR
;
A
#
# COMPACT_ATOMS: atom_id res chain seq x y z
N MET A 1 -16.89 -16.60 -6.26
CA MET A 1 -15.98 -17.44 -5.42
C MET A 1 -14.58 -16.85 -5.44
N ARG A 2 -13.94 -16.68 -4.27
CA ARG A 2 -12.54 -16.26 -4.17
C ARG A 2 -11.66 -17.46 -4.54
N LYS A 3 -10.83 -17.34 -5.57
CA LYS A 3 -9.82 -18.37 -5.85
C LYS A 3 -8.58 -18.02 -5.05
N ILE A 4 -8.39 -18.74 -3.95
CA ILE A 4 -7.07 -18.95 -3.34
C ILE A 4 -6.15 -19.45 -4.46
N PRO A 5 -4.87 -19.05 -4.52
CA PRO A 5 -3.95 -19.58 -5.52
C PRO A 5 -3.98 -21.11 -5.47
N ASP A 6 -3.85 -21.74 -6.64
CA ASP A 6 -3.82 -23.20 -6.76
C ASP A 6 -2.75 -23.75 -5.82
N GLN A 7 -3.19 -24.59 -4.87
CA GLN A 7 -2.34 -25.14 -3.82
C GLN A 7 -1.07 -25.78 -4.38
N ARG A 8 -1.20 -26.54 -5.48
CA ARG A 8 -0.05 -27.20 -6.13
C ARG A 8 0.99 -26.20 -6.63
N LYS A 9 0.55 -25.03 -7.09
CA LYS A 9 1.45 -23.97 -7.56
C LYS A 9 2.20 -23.33 -6.40
N LEU A 10 1.53 -23.11 -5.27
CA LEU A 10 2.18 -22.56 -4.09
C LEU A 10 3.20 -23.55 -3.51
N GLU A 11 2.86 -24.84 -3.45
CA GLU A 11 3.80 -25.89 -3.02
C GLU A 11 5.04 -25.95 -3.91
N GLU A 12 4.90 -25.90 -5.25
CA GLU A 12 6.09 -25.88 -6.12
C GLU A 12 6.89 -24.59 -5.97
N LEU A 13 6.24 -23.42 -5.79
CA LEU A 13 6.96 -22.18 -5.50
C LEU A 13 7.78 -22.28 -4.22
N LEU A 14 7.23 -22.88 -3.15
CA LEU A 14 7.98 -23.11 -1.91
C LEU A 14 9.16 -24.06 -2.13
N ARG A 15 8.97 -25.14 -2.90
CA ARG A 15 10.08 -26.04 -3.28
C ARG A 15 11.17 -25.33 -4.06
N LEU A 16 10.81 -24.42 -4.98
CA LEU A 16 11.76 -23.60 -5.72
C LEU A 16 12.51 -22.61 -4.82
N LYS A 17 11.85 -22.07 -3.79
CA LYS A 17 12.49 -21.24 -2.74
C LYS A 17 13.51 -22.07 -1.95
N GLU A 18 13.13 -23.26 -1.49
CA GLU A 18 14.02 -24.18 -0.74
C GLU A 18 15.25 -24.59 -1.56
N LYS A 19 15.09 -24.75 -2.87
CA LYS A 19 16.21 -25.00 -3.81
C LYS A 19 17.08 -23.77 -4.09
N GLY A 20 16.73 -22.60 -3.54
CA GLY A 20 17.49 -21.37 -3.71
C GLY A 20 17.32 -20.67 -5.06
N ILE A 21 16.29 -21.02 -5.85
CA ILE A 21 16.01 -20.36 -7.14
C ILE A 21 15.61 -18.89 -6.93
N PHE A 22 14.98 -18.59 -5.80
CA PHE A 22 14.72 -17.23 -5.34
C PHE A 22 14.75 -17.18 -3.82
N ARG A 23 14.96 -15.98 -3.26
CA ARG A 23 15.14 -15.79 -1.81
C ARG A 23 13.83 -15.58 -1.05
N PHE A 24 12.86 -14.88 -1.66
CA PHE A 24 11.60 -14.48 -1.01
C PHE A 24 10.41 -14.64 -1.96
N LEU A 25 9.29 -15.12 -1.43
CA LEU A 25 8.01 -15.28 -2.12
C LEU A 25 7.09 -14.11 -1.75
N GLY A 26 6.74 -13.30 -2.76
CA GLY A 26 5.79 -12.21 -2.63
C GLY A 26 4.45 -12.51 -3.27
N VAL A 27 3.36 -12.01 -2.67
CA VAL A 27 2.02 -12.06 -3.27
C VAL A 27 1.49 -10.65 -3.44
N SER A 28 0.91 -10.37 -4.61
CA SER A 28 0.24 -9.11 -4.90
C SER A 28 -1.26 -9.32 -5.14
N THR A 29 -2.10 -8.49 -4.53
CA THR A 29 -3.55 -8.57 -4.74
C THR A 29 -4.26 -7.25 -4.46
N HIS A 30 -5.29 -6.96 -5.27
CA HIS A 30 -6.25 -5.89 -4.98
C HIS A 30 -7.34 -6.31 -3.98
N LYS A 31 -7.46 -7.62 -3.71
CA LYS A 31 -8.52 -8.21 -2.87
C LYS A 31 -7.98 -8.37 -1.45
N ARG A 32 -8.33 -7.45 -0.56
CA ARG A 32 -7.78 -7.38 0.80
C ARG A 32 -7.99 -8.66 1.62
N LYS A 33 -9.22 -9.18 1.63
CA LYS A 33 -9.56 -10.45 2.28
C LYS A 33 -8.82 -11.67 1.71
N LEU A 34 -8.37 -11.61 0.46
CA LEU A 34 -7.53 -12.69 -0.10
C LEU A 34 -6.08 -12.55 0.38
N GLY A 35 -5.57 -11.31 0.51
CA GLY A 35 -4.23 -11.08 1.06
C GLY A 35 -4.11 -11.56 2.51
N GLU A 36 -5.13 -11.27 3.32
CA GLU A 36 -5.24 -11.78 4.69
C GLU A 36 -5.35 -13.31 4.75
N GLU A 37 -6.20 -13.91 3.92
CA GLU A 37 -6.31 -15.37 3.88
C GLU A 37 -4.99 -16.05 3.46
N ILE A 38 -4.25 -15.45 2.51
CA ILE A 38 -2.96 -15.98 2.07
C ILE A 38 -1.91 -15.88 3.17
N MET A 39 -1.79 -14.74 3.85
CA MET A 39 -0.77 -14.58 4.92
C MET A 39 -0.99 -15.58 6.07
N ARG A 40 -2.25 -15.96 6.33
CA ARG A 40 -2.57 -16.93 7.38
C ARG A 40 -2.27 -18.37 6.98
N LYS A 41 -2.45 -18.71 5.70
CA LYS A 41 -2.40 -20.09 5.22
C LYS A 41 -1.05 -20.48 4.63
N TRP A 42 -0.25 -19.51 4.20
CA TRP A 42 0.96 -19.74 3.43
C TRP A 42 2.12 -18.91 3.94
N PRO A 43 3.35 -19.47 3.99
CA PRO A 43 4.55 -18.77 4.42
C PRO A 43 5.04 -17.84 3.30
N VAL A 44 4.34 -16.71 3.12
CA VAL A 44 4.75 -15.63 2.21
C VAL A 44 5.65 -14.65 2.94
N ASP A 45 6.68 -14.16 2.27
CA ASP A 45 7.63 -13.21 2.86
C ASP A 45 7.16 -11.76 2.66
N VAL A 46 6.37 -11.50 1.62
CA VAL A 46 5.90 -10.16 1.26
C VAL A 46 4.45 -10.19 0.79
N LEU A 47 3.63 -9.26 1.27
CA LEU A 47 2.29 -8.98 0.76
C LEU A 47 2.22 -7.56 0.19
N MET A 48 1.97 -7.47 -1.11
CA MET A 48 1.73 -6.21 -1.81
C MET A 48 0.22 -5.97 -1.96
N ILE A 49 -0.28 -4.91 -1.33
CA ILE A 49 -1.72 -4.60 -1.26
C ILE A 49 -1.99 -3.12 -1.55
N ARG A 50 -3.16 -2.86 -2.14
CA ARG A 50 -3.58 -1.47 -2.43
C ARG A 50 -3.88 -0.77 -1.11
N TYR A 51 -3.11 0.26 -0.81
CA TYR A 51 -3.32 1.13 0.33
C TYR A 51 -2.97 2.57 -0.05
N ASN A 52 -3.91 3.48 0.16
CA ASN A 52 -3.76 4.92 -0.03
C ASN A 52 -4.88 5.65 0.71
N MET A 53 -4.82 6.97 0.78
CA MET A 53 -5.82 7.79 1.49
C MET A 53 -7.27 7.58 1.01
N ALA A 54 -7.51 7.19 -0.24
CA ALA A 54 -8.85 6.89 -0.74
C ALA A 54 -9.22 5.40 -0.67
N HIS A 55 -8.31 4.51 -0.29
CA HIS A 55 -8.55 3.07 -0.20
C HIS A 55 -7.91 2.51 1.08
N ARG A 56 -8.48 2.90 2.22
CA ARG A 56 -7.91 2.61 3.54
C ARG A 56 -8.33 1.29 4.19
N GLY A 57 -9.26 0.54 3.60
CA GLY A 57 -9.82 -0.64 4.29
C GLY A 57 -8.83 -1.80 4.57
N ALA A 58 -7.54 -1.70 4.19
CA ALA A 58 -6.51 -2.59 4.73
C ALA A 58 -6.31 -2.37 6.24
N GLU A 59 -6.60 -1.16 6.74
CA GLU A 59 -6.65 -0.82 8.19
C GLU A 59 -7.66 -1.69 8.96
N GLN A 60 -8.64 -2.30 8.28
CA GLN A 60 -9.65 -3.17 8.90
C GLN A 60 -9.49 -4.64 8.48
N ASP A 61 -9.23 -4.88 7.19
CA ASP A 61 -9.27 -6.21 6.60
C ASP A 61 -7.92 -6.96 6.67
N VAL A 62 -6.81 -6.29 7.00
CA VAL A 62 -5.45 -6.84 6.82
C VAL A 62 -4.55 -6.53 8.02
N PHE A 63 -4.31 -5.25 8.29
CA PHE A 63 -3.31 -4.82 9.26
C PHE A 63 -3.58 -5.31 10.69
N PRO A 64 -4.83 -5.35 11.19
CA PRO A 64 -5.12 -5.89 12.53
C PRO A 64 -4.84 -7.39 12.67
N PHE A 65 -4.62 -8.12 11.58
CA PHE A 65 -4.38 -9.56 11.57
C PHE A 65 -2.91 -9.93 11.35
N LEU A 66 -2.03 -8.92 11.24
CA LEU A 66 -0.60 -9.16 11.17
C LEU A 66 -0.09 -9.65 12.52
N LEU A 67 0.76 -10.68 12.48
CA LEU A 67 1.48 -11.14 13.66
C LEU A 67 2.51 -10.08 14.10
N GLU A 68 2.77 -9.98 15.40
CA GLU A 68 3.80 -9.07 15.91
C GLU A 68 5.22 -9.49 15.48
N LYS A 69 5.43 -10.80 15.29
CA LYS A 69 6.69 -11.41 14.83
C LYS A 69 6.42 -12.30 13.63
N ASP A 70 7.44 -12.45 12.78
CA ASP A 70 7.40 -13.30 11.59
C ASP A 70 6.24 -13.02 10.62
N ARG A 71 5.73 -11.77 10.61
CA ARG A 71 4.77 -11.30 9.60
C ARG A 71 5.48 -11.05 8.26
N PRO A 72 4.76 -11.17 7.14
CA PRO A 72 5.29 -10.70 5.86
C PRO A 72 5.58 -9.20 5.89
N GLY A 73 6.56 -8.78 5.08
CA GLY A 73 6.75 -7.39 4.71
C GLY A 73 5.54 -6.89 3.92
N ILE A 74 5.06 -5.69 4.22
CA ILE A 74 3.87 -5.09 3.63
C ILE A 74 4.27 -3.97 2.68
N ILE A 75 3.90 -4.15 1.41
CA ILE A 75 4.09 -3.14 0.37
C ILE A 75 2.75 -2.49 0.03
N GLY A 76 2.61 -1.20 0.34
CA GLY A 76 1.49 -0.39 -0.10
C GLY A 76 1.68 0.04 -1.56
N PHE A 77 0.77 -0.35 -2.46
CA PHE A 77 0.82 0.08 -3.87
C PHE A 77 -0.35 0.96 -4.27
N ASN A 78 -0.16 1.66 -5.39
CA ASN A 78 -1.11 2.62 -5.96
C ASN A 78 -1.36 3.82 -5.01
N ALA A 79 -0.30 4.33 -4.37
CA ALA A 79 -0.36 5.43 -3.42
C ALA A 79 -1.08 6.68 -3.97
N THR A 80 -0.91 6.98 -5.26
CA THR A 80 -1.49 8.18 -5.91
C THR A 80 -2.86 7.93 -6.57
N LYS A 81 -3.43 6.71 -6.45
CA LYS A 81 -4.66 6.27 -7.13
C LYS A 81 -4.63 6.64 -8.63
N HIS A 82 -3.62 6.17 -9.35
CA HIS A 82 -3.39 6.53 -10.76
C HIS A 82 -3.39 8.05 -11.01
N LYS A 83 -2.69 8.81 -10.15
CA LYS A 83 -2.65 10.28 -10.14
C LYS A 83 -3.97 10.99 -9.81
N ARG A 84 -5.06 10.26 -9.53
CA ARG A 84 -6.35 10.87 -9.18
C ARG A 84 -6.30 11.64 -7.86
N LEU A 85 -5.42 11.23 -6.95
CA LEU A 85 -5.17 11.95 -5.69
C LEU A 85 -4.31 13.21 -5.87
N LEU A 86 -3.74 13.43 -7.05
CA LEU A 86 -2.89 14.59 -7.37
C LEU A 86 -3.66 15.67 -8.12
N LYS A 87 -5.00 15.56 -8.20
CA LYS A 87 -5.85 16.43 -9.00
C LYS A 87 -6.95 17.03 -8.14
N ARG A 88 -7.21 18.31 -8.34
CA ARG A 88 -8.44 18.94 -7.86
C ARG A 88 -9.62 18.36 -8.64
N LEU A 89 -10.55 17.71 -7.94
CA LEU A 89 -11.76 17.15 -8.53
C LEU A 89 -12.91 18.14 -8.34
N ILE A 90 -13.83 18.22 -9.31
CA ILE A 90 -14.99 19.12 -9.29
C ILE A 90 -15.76 18.98 -7.96
N GLY A 91 -16.03 20.06 -7.23
CA GLY A 91 -16.76 20.01 -5.95
C GLY A 91 -15.88 19.70 -4.73
N TRP A 92 -14.57 19.58 -4.90
CA TRP A 92 -13.62 19.81 -3.81
C TRP A 92 -13.42 21.32 -3.68
N ASP A 93 -13.46 21.83 -2.44
CA ASP A 93 -13.30 23.23 -2.10
C ASP A 93 -12.03 23.82 -2.76
N LEU A 94 -12.14 25.00 -3.38
CA LEU A 94 -11.03 25.66 -4.07
C LEU A 94 -9.95 26.14 -3.11
N ASP A 95 -10.33 26.50 -1.88
CA ASP A 95 -9.42 27.01 -0.86
C ASP A 95 -8.68 25.88 -0.13
N LYS A 96 -9.16 24.63 -0.26
CA LYS A 96 -8.49 23.45 0.31
C LYS A 96 -7.34 22.95 -0.57
N PRO A 97 -6.28 22.38 0.02
CA PRO A 97 -5.14 21.85 -0.73
C PRO A 97 -5.49 20.57 -1.50
N VAL A 98 -4.58 20.17 -2.38
CA VAL A 98 -4.56 18.86 -3.06
C VAL A 98 -3.22 18.19 -2.74
N PRO A 99 -3.18 16.89 -2.41
CA PRO A 99 -1.95 16.19 -2.09
C PRO A 99 -0.95 16.16 -3.26
N THR A 100 0.33 16.24 -2.92
CA THR A 100 1.45 15.89 -3.80
C THR A 100 1.67 14.38 -3.86
N ALA A 101 2.55 13.90 -4.75
CA ALA A 101 2.95 12.51 -4.76
C ALA A 101 3.69 12.11 -3.47
N GLY A 102 4.54 13.01 -2.96
CA GLY A 102 5.22 12.86 -1.69
C GLY A 102 4.25 12.69 -0.52
N ASP A 103 3.19 13.48 -0.46
CA ASP A 103 2.13 13.36 0.55
C ASP A 103 1.45 11.99 0.49
N CYS A 104 1.20 11.48 -0.71
CA CYS A 104 0.64 10.14 -0.89
C CYS A 104 1.60 9.05 -0.36
N TYR A 105 2.91 9.21 -0.55
CA TYR A 105 3.91 8.27 -0.03
C TYR A 105 4.04 8.35 1.48
N ARG A 106 4.13 9.56 2.05
CA ARG A 106 4.15 9.79 3.51
C ARG A 106 2.88 9.26 4.18
N PHE A 107 1.71 9.41 3.55
CA PHE A 107 0.46 8.84 4.07
C PHE A 107 0.52 7.32 4.17
N VAL A 108 1.05 6.66 3.15
CA VAL A 108 1.19 5.19 3.14
C VAL A 108 2.18 4.72 4.20
N LEU A 109 3.35 5.38 4.29
CA LEU A 109 4.41 5.06 5.24
C LEU A 109 4.08 5.47 6.68
N GLY A 110 3.13 6.39 6.87
CA GLY A 110 2.66 6.80 8.19
C GLY A 110 1.90 5.70 8.94
N ASN A 111 1.53 4.61 8.27
CA ASN A 111 0.95 3.44 8.92
C ASN A 111 2.06 2.45 9.33
N PRO A 112 2.21 2.12 10.63
CA PRO A 112 3.29 1.25 11.11
C PRO A 112 3.20 -0.19 10.61
N SER A 113 2.05 -0.60 10.05
CA SER A 113 1.89 -1.91 9.41
C SER A 113 2.45 -1.96 7.99
N VAL A 114 2.91 -0.85 7.42
CA VAL A 114 3.46 -0.77 6.06
C VAL A 114 4.96 -0.56 6.11
N ASP A 115 5.72 -1.49 5.51
CA ASP A 115 7.19 -1.44 5.52
C ASP A 115 7.75 -0.71 4.30
N MET A 116 7.00 -0.67 3.21
CA MET A 116 7.42 -0.05 1.95
C MET A 116 6.21 0.50 1.17
N VAL A 117 6.41 1.62 0.49
CA VAL A 117 5.49 2.14 -0.52
C VAL A 117 6.07 1.94 -1.92
N LEU A 118 5.28 1.40 -2.84
CA LEU A 118 5.68 1.29 -4.24
C LEU A 118 5.46 2.63 -4.95
N ALA A 119 6.55 3.35 -5.22
CA ALA A 119 6.55 4.58 -6.00
C ALA A 119 6.58 4.29 -7.52
N GLY A 120 6.04 5.22 -8.31
CA GLY A 120 6.00 5.13 -9.78
C GLY A 120 6.48 6.42 -10.46
N PRO A 121 7.72 6.88 -10.18
CA PRO A 121 8.29 8.06 -10.79
C PRO A 121 8.48 7.86 -12.31
N ARG A 122 8.42 8.94 -13.09
CA ARG A 122 8.61 8.91 -14.56
C ARG A 122 10.02 9.35 -14.97
N ASN A 123 10.65 10.16 -14.13
CA ASN A 123 11.92 10.83 -14.38
C ASN A 123 12.68 10.98 -13.04
N ARG A 124 13.89 11.53 -13.12
CA ARG A 124 14.76 11.72 -11.95
C ARG A 124 14.17 12.71 -10.96
N GLU A 125 13.54 13.78 -11.44
CA GLU A 125 12.94 14.82 -10.61
C GLU A 125 11.87 14.24 -9.68
N HIS A 126 11.01 13.35 -10.17
CA HIS A 126 10.02 12.67 -9.33
C HIS A 126 10.66 11.74 -8.28
N ILE A 127 11.85 11.19 -8.54
CA ILE A 127 12.60 10.40 -7.55
C ILE A 127 13.08 11.33 -6.44
N ASP A 128 13.70 12.45 -6.80
CA ASP A 128 14.23 13.43 -5.85
C ASP A 128 13.10 14.02 -4.97
N GLU A 129 11.95 14.35 -5.57
CA GLU A 129 10.75 14.78 -4.84
C GLU A 129 10.22 13.72 -3.87
N ALA A 130 10.22 12.45 -4.28
CA ALA A 130 9.75 11.36 -3.44
C ALA A 130 10.68 11.14 -2.23
N VAL A 131 12.00 11.15 -2.45
CA VAL A 131 13.01 11.02 -1.39
C VAL A 131 12.90 12.19 -0.41
N ALA A 132 12.92 13.43 -0.92
CA ALA A 132 12.81 14.63 -0.10
C ALA A 132 11.49 14.68 0.70
N ALA A 133 10.40 14.12 0.16
CA ALA A 133 9.15 14.01 0.90
C ALA A 133 9.22 12.99 2.04
N VAL A 134 9.81 11.81 1.82
CA VAL A 134 9.95 10.78 2.85
C VAL A 134 10.89 11.23 3.97
N GLU A 135 11.95 11.98 3.64
CA GLU A 135 12.90 12.55 4.62
C GLU A 135 12.26 13.57 5.58
N LYS A 136 11.13 14.19 5.22
CA LYS A 136 10.35 15.04 6.14
C LYS A 136 9.73 14.26 7.31
N GLY A 137 9.75 12.93 7.23
CA GLY A 137 9.19 12.06 8.26
C GLY A 137 7.66 12.00 8.25
N PRO A 138 7.05 11.52 9.36
CA PRO A 138 5.62 11.31 9.47
C PRO A 138 4.80 12.58 9.22
N LEU A 139 3.56 12.41 8.75
CA LEU A 139 2.58 13.47 8.68
C LEU A 139 2.13 13.87 10.09
N SER A 140 1.94 15.16 10.31
CA SER A 140 1.25 15.68 11.48
C SER A 140 -0.22 15.23 11.53
N GLU A 141 -0.84 15.31 12.72
CA GLU A 141 -2.26 14.99 12.88
C GLU A 141 -3.17 15.87 12.00
N GLU A 142 -2.82 17.14 11.82
CA GLU A 142 -3.54 18.06 10.94
C GLU A 142 -3.43 17.62 9.48
N GLU A 143 -2.22 17.26 9.03
CA GLU A 143 -1.98 16.73 7.69
C GLU A 143 -2.77 15.44 7.45
N LEU A 144 -2.71 14.49 8.39
CA LEU A 144 -3.45 13.23 8.32
C LEU A 144 -4.96 13.46 8.24
N LYS A 145 -5.49 14.39 9.04
CA LYS A 145 -6.92 14.70 9.09
C LYS A 145 -7.43 15.18 7.74
N TRP A 146 -6.80 16.20 7.14
CA TRP A 146 -7.29 16.72 5.85
C TRP A 146 -7.02 15.76 4.69
N MET A 147 -5.91 14.99 4.72
CA MET A 147 -5.66 13.97 3.70
C MET A 147 -6.69 12.83 3.77
N ARG A 148 -7.15 12.46 4.97
CA ARG A 148 -8.24 11.50 5.13
C ARG A 148 -9.55 12.05 4.56
N GLU A 149 -9.86 13.33 4.82
CA GLU A 149 -11.04 14.01 4.26
C GLU A 149 -11.01 14.00 2.72
N PHE A 150 -9.88 14.42 2.12
CA PHE A 150 -9.71 14.40 0.68
C PHE A 150 -9.79 12.98 0.11
N GLY A 151 -9.18 12.01 0.80
CA GLY A 151 -9.28 10.59 0.46
C GLY A 151 -10.73 10.08 0.41
N ASP A 152 -11.56 10.46 1.40
CA ASP A 152 -12.98 10.08 1.45
C ASP A 152 -13.80 10.75 0.36
N PHE A 153 -13.47 11.99 0.01
CA PHE A 153 -14.05 12.68 -1.14
C PHE A 153 -13.73 11.95 -2.45
N VAL A 154 -12.47 11.56 -2.65
CA VAL A 154 -12.00 10.83 -3.84
C VAL A 154 -12.50 9.38 -3.87
N HIS A 155 -12.79 8.76 -2.72
CA HIS A 155 -13.32 7.39 -2.64
C HIS A 155 -14.76 7.28 -3.15
N ARG A 156 -15.59 8.28 -2.85
CA ARG A 156 -17.03 8.32 -3.18
C ARG A 156 -17.33 8.60 -4.65
N ARG A 157 -16.30 8.71 -5.49
CA ARG A 157 -16.39 9.03 -6.93
C ARG A 157 -15.62 8.03 -7.77
#